data_AF-A0A6I1B1N8-F1
#
_entry.id   AF-A0A6I1B1N8-F1
#
_cell.length_a   1.000
_cell.length_b   1.000
_cell.length_c   1.000
_cell.angle_alpha   90.00
_cell.angle_beta   90.00
_cell.angle_gamma   90.00
#
_symmetry.space_group_name_H-M   'P 1'
#
loop_
_entity.id
_entity.type
_entity.pdbx_description
1 polymer ?
#
loop_
_entity_poly.entity_id
_entity_poly.type
_entity_poly.pdbx_seq_one_letter_code
_entity_poly.pdbx_strand_id
1 'polypeptide(L)'
;MLHTETVEGTTLELLRNLEQEEMLSSFSLAGGTALALYLGHRMSVDLDLFTFLPFNAVVLKDFLENKYGFRTDLMETRSFHLNLE
;
A
#
# COMPACT_ATOMS: atom_id res chain seq x y z
N MET A 1 -2.99 11.53 16.06
CA MET A 1 -4.09 10.80 15.41
C MET A 1 -3.89 10.96 13.91
N LEU A 2 -4.21 9.96 13.09
CA LEU A 2 -4.04 10.07 11.64
C LEU A 2 -5.15 10.93 11.02
N HIS A 3 -4.81 11.73 10.02
CA HIS A 3 -5.70 12.55 9.21
C HIS A 3 -6.35 11.72 8.09
N THR A 4 -7.25 10.82 8.45
CA THR A 4 -7.90 9.90 7.50
C THR A 4 -8.75 10.62 6.44
N GLU A 5 -9.10 11.88 6.67
CA GLU A 5 -9.75 12.76 5.69
C GLU A 5 -8.86 13.10 4.48
N THR A 6 -7.56 12.80 4.53
CA THR A 6 -6.63 13.03 3.42
C THR A 6 -6.60 11.93 2.37
N VAL A 7 -7.35 10.85 2.56
CA VAL A 7 -7.48 9.73 1.64
C VAL A 7 -8.95 9.43 1.41
N GLU A 8 -9.29 9.04 0.19
CA GLU A 8 -10.63 8.59 -0.14
C GLU A 8 -11.04 7.38 0.71
N GLY A 9 -12.33 7.27 1.01
CA GLY A 9 -12.85 6.20 1.89
C GLY A 9 -12.54 4.80 1.34
N THR A 10 -12.60 4.64 0.02
CA THR A 10 -12.26 3.39 -0.69
C THR A 10 -10.77 3.06 -0.59
N THR A 11 -9.89 4.07 -0.72
CA THR A 11 -8.44 3.90 -0.55
C THR A 11 -8.08 3.53 0.89
N LEU A 12 -8.73 4.16 1.87
CA LEU A 12 -8.53 3.85 3.29
C LEU A 12 -9.03 2.43 3.64
N GLU A 13 -10.16 2.01 3.09
CA GLU A 13 -10.67 0.66 3.24
C GLU A 13 -9.71 -0.37 2.62
N LEU A 14 -9.21 -0.10 1.42
CA LEU A 14 -8.19 -0.94 0.79
C LEU A 14 -6.93 -1.03 1.66
N LEU A 15 -6.40 0.08 2.15
CA LEU A 15 -5.22 0.09 3.03
C LEU A 15 -5.44 -0.79 4.26
N ARG A 16 -6.60 -0.65 4.92
CA ARG A 16 -6.95 -1.49 6.09
C ARG A 16 -7.04 -2.97 5.73
N ASN A 17 -7.56 -3.30 4.55
CA ASN A 17 -7.62 -4.68 4.09
C ASN A 17 -6.19 -5.23 3.84
N LEU A 18 -5.32 -4.44 3.22
CA LEU A 18 -3.92 -4.82 2.99
C LEU A 18 -3.15 -5.01 4.31
N GLU A 19 -3.37 -4.15 5.31
CA GLU A 19 -2.75 -4.26 6.64
C GLU A 19 -3.17 -5.53 7.41
N GLN A 20 -4.31 -6.13 7.07
CA GLN A 20 -4.79 -7.38 7.69
C GLN A 20 -4.20 -8.64 7.02
N GLU A 21 -3.53 -8.50 5.87
CA GLU A 21 -2.93 -9.63 5.19
C GLU A 21 -1.63 -10.07 5.86
N GLU A 22 -1.55 -11.34 6.25
CA GLU A 22 -0.35 -11.90 6.87
C GLU A 22 0.90 -11.73 5.98
N MET A 23 0.73 -11.85 4.66
CA MET A 23 1.79 -11.65 3.66
C MET A 23 2.34 -10.21 3.66
N LEU A 24 1.54 -9.23 4.10
CA LEU A 24 1.90 -7.82 4.17
C LEU A 24 2.22 -7.35 5.60
N SER A 25 2.22 -8.24 6.59
CA SER A 25 2.46 -7.91 8.01
C SER A 25 3.80 -7.22 8.30
N SER A 26 4.79 -7.38 7.42
CA SER A 26 6.10 -6.72 7.52
C SER A 26 6.22 -5.44 6.69
N PHE A 27 5.17 -5.07 5.97
CA PHE A 27 5.14 -3.86 5.15
C PHE A 27 4.60 -2.68 5.95
N SER A 28 5.03 -1.49 5.57
CA SER A 28 4.57 -0.23 6.13
C SER A 28 4.24 0.74 5.00
N LEU A 29 3.20 1.55 5.22
CA LEU A 29 2.88 2.66 4.32
C LEU A 29 4.02 3.69 4.36
N ALA A 30 4.50 4.05 3.18
CA ALA A 30 5.59 4.98 2.96
C ALA A 30 5.14 6.13 2.04
N GLY A 31 6.11 6.97 1.66
CA GLY A 31 5.92 7.97 0.62
C GLY A 31 4.94 9.08 0.98
N GLY A 32 4.27 9.59 -0.06
CA GLY A 32 3.44 10.77 0.02
C GLY A 32 2.18 10.59 0.88
N THR A 33 1.59 9.39 0.82
CA THR A 33 0.34 9.08 1.51
C THR A 33 0.55 8.86 3.00
N ALA A 34 1.65 8.24 3.41
CA ALA A 34 2.03 8.18 4.83
C ALA A 34 2.18 9.58 5.43
N LEU A 35 2.81 10.50 4.69
CA LEU A 35 2.98 11.88 5.14
C LEU A 35 1.65 12.64 5.19
N ALA A 36 0.75 12.41 4.22
CA ALA A 36 -0.57 13.03 4.18
C ALA A 36 -1.42 12.60 5.39
N LEU A 37 -1.45 11.30 5.70
CA LEU A 37 -2.09 10.77 6.91
C LEU A 37 -1.47 11.32 8.20
N TYR A 38 -0.17 11.61 8.21
CA TYR A 38 0.51 12.11 9.41
C TYR A 38 0.32 13.63 9.63
N LEU A 39 0.41 14.44 8.56
CA LEU A 39 0.40 15.90 8.65
C LEU A 39 -0.93 16.56 8.26
N GLY A 40 -1.83 15.84 7.60
CA GLY A 40 -3.08 16.43 7.11
C GLY A 40 -2.89 17.42 5.96
N HIS A 41 -1.73 17.43 5.29
CA HIS A 41 -1.30 18.58 4.47
C HIS A 41 -1.84 18.60 3.04
N ARG A 42 -2.39 17.50 2.53
CA ARG A 42 -3.03 17.40 1.21
C ARG A 42 -3.83 16.10 1.08
N MET A 43 -4.69 16.03 0.06
CA MET A 43 -5.23 14.77 -0.41
C MET A 43 -4.15 13.91 -1.07
N SER A 44 -4.21 12.60 -0.85
CA SER A 44 -3.33 11.61 -1.47
C SER A 44 -4.17 10.39 -1.89
N VAL A 45 -3.81 9.77 -3.01
CA VAL A 45 -4.55 8.64 -3.59
C VAL A 45 -3.69 7.38 -3.76
N ASP A 46 -2.37 7.51 -3.69
CA ASP A 46 -1.46 6.40 -3.96
C ASP A 46 -1.18 5.56 -2.70
N LEU A 47 -0.81 4.28 -2.87
CA LEU A 47 -0.30 3.46 -1.77
C LEU A 47 1.10 2.95 -2.09
N ASP A 48 2.08 3.47 -1.34
CA ASP A 48 3.47 3.00 -1.35
C ASP A 48 3.70 2.08 -0.15
N LEU A 49 3.96 0.80 -0.38
CA LEU A 49 4.25 -0.16 0.67
C LEU A 49 5.72 -0.56 0.64
N PHE A 50 6.37 -0.49 1.80
CA PHE A 50 7.80 -0.72 1.97
C PHE A 50 8.08 -1.73 3.08
N THR A 51 9.08 -2.58 2.89
CA THR A 51 9.59 -3.47 3.94
C THR A 51 11.12 -3.50 3.93
N PHE A 52 11.71 -3.65 5.12
CA PHE A 52 13.14 -3.92 5.28
C PHE A 52 13.47 -5.42 5.23
N LEU A 53 12.45 -6.28 5.28
CA LEU A 53 12.62 -7.72 5.24
C LEU A 53 12.65 -8.22 3.79
N PRO A 54 13.45 -9.25 3.49
CA PRO A 54 13.38 -9.89 2.18
C PRO A 54 12.01 -10.53 1.98
N PHE A 55 11.45 -10.37 0.78
CA PHE A 55 10.19 -11.01 0.37
C PHE A 55 10.34 -11.61 -1.02
N ASN A 56 9.42 -12.51 -1.37
CA ASN A 56 9.35 -13.06 -2.72
C ASN A 56 8.37 -12.23 -3.55
N ALA A 57 8.91 -11.42 -4.46
CA ALA A 57 8.11 -10.54 -5.32
C ALA A 57 7.13 -11.32 -6.23
N VAL A 58 7.51 -12.50 -6.72
CA VAL A 58 6.61 -13.31 -7.58
C VAL A 58 5.40 -13.80 -6.78
N VAL A 59 5.64 -14.32 -5.56
CA VAL A 59 4.55 -14.79 -4.68
C VAL A 59 3.65 -13.64 -4.26
N LEU A 60 4.22 -12.48 -3.94
CA LEU A 60 3.45 -11.30 -3.57
C LEU A 60 2.61 -10.79 -4.75
N LYS A 61 3.19 -10.76 -5.95
CA LYS A 61 2.50 -10.41 -7.19
C LYS A 61 1.30 -11.32 -7.43
N ASP A 62 1.52 -12.63 -7.41
CA ASP A 62 0.45 -13.61 -7.64
C ASP A 62 -0.65 -13.48 -6.58
N PHE A 63 -0.29 -13.21 -5.33
CA PHE A 63 -1.26 -12.98 -4.25
C PHE A 63 -2.13 -11.74 -4.51
N LEU A 64 -1.50 -10.61 -4.84
CA LEU A 64 -2.19 -9.34 -5.12
C LEU A 64 -3.06 -9.43 -6.37
N GLU A 65 -2.58 -10.09 -7.43
CA GLU A 65 -3.33 -10.34 -8.67
C GLU A 65 -4.55 -11.22 -8.41
N ASN A 66 -4.40 -12.34 -7.70
CA ASN A 66 -5.49 -13.29 -7.50
C ASN A 66 -6.55 -12.81 -6.50
N LYS A 67 -6.14 -12.09 -5.44
CA LYS A 67 -7.07 -11.67 -4.37
C LYS A 67 -7.72 -10.32 -4.63
N TYR A 68 -6.99 -9.37 -5.21
CA TYR A 68 -7.45 -8.00 -5.39
C TYR A 68 -7.57 -7.58 -6.86
N GLY A 69 -7.08 -8.41 -7.80
CA GLY A 69 -7.12 -8.08 -9.22
C GLY A 69 -6.12 -6.99 -9.64
N PHE A 70 -5.14 -6.68 -8.81
CA PHE A 70 -4.15 -5.64 -9.12
C PHE A 70 -3.26 -6.06 -10.28
N ARG A 71 -3.08 -5.19 -11.28
CA ARG A 71 -2.01 -5.35 -12.25
C ARG A 71 -0.76 -4.69 -11.71
N THR A 72 0.27 -5.47 -11.42
CA THR A 72 1.53 -4.96 -10.89
C THR A 72 2.56 -4.94 -12.01
N ASP A 73 2.88 -3.74 -12.49
CA ASP A 73 3.77 -3.54 -13.63
C ASP A 73 5.25 -3.40 -13.22
N LEU A 74 5.53 -3.10 -11.94
CA LEU A 74 6.89 -2.99 -11.41
C LEU A 74 6.93 -3.43 -9.93
N MET A 75 7.75 -4.43 -9.61
CA MET A 75 8.11 -4.78 -8.23
C MET A 75 9.63 -4.67 -8.06
N GLU A 76 10.07 -3.72 -7.23
CA GLU A 76 11.48 -3.67 -6.82
C GLU A 76 11.70 -4.54 -5.58
N THR A 77 12.95 -4.91 -5.29
CA THR A 77 13.30 -5.84 -4.21
C THR A 77 12.93 -5.38 -2.79
N ARG A 78 12.41 -4.16 -2.62
CA ARG A 78 12.13 -3.53 -1.32
C ARG A 78 10.84 -2.72 -1.24
N SER A 79 10.20 -2.42 -2.36
CA SER A 79 9.00 -1.57 -2.41
C SER A 79 8.09 -1.98 -3.56
N PHE A 80 6.80 -1.78 -3.36
CA PHE A 80 5.82 -1.81 -4.44
C PHE A 80 4.85 -0.63 -4.32
N HIS A 81 4.40 -0.17 -5.48
CA HIS A 81 3.47 0.93 -5.64
C HIS A 81 2.17 0.38 -6.23
N LEU A 82 1.03 0.72 -5.62
CA LEU A 82 -0.28 0.40 -6.16
C LEU A 82 -0.89 1.65 -6.79
N ASN A 83 -1.03 1.64 -8.12
CA ASN A 83 -1.81 2.62 -8.84
C ASN A 83 -3.30 2.32 -8.66
N LEU A 84 -4.04 3.27 -8.10
CA LEU A 84 -5.50 3.22 -7.95
C LEU A 84 -6.14 4.09 -9.05
N GLU A 85 -5.97 3.70 -10.31
CA GLU A 85 -6.72 4.28 -11.45
C GLU A 85 -8.09 3.62 -11.63
#